data_AF-A0A087T099-F1
#
_entry.id   AF-A0A087T099-F1
#
_cell.length_a   1.000
_cell.length_b   1.000
_cell.length_c   1.000
_cell.angle_alpha   90.00
_cell.angle_beta   90.00
_cell.angle_gamma   90.00
#
_symmetry.space_group_name_H-M   'P 1'
#
loop_
_entity.id
_entity.type
_entity.pdbx_description
1 polymer ?
#
loop_
_entity_poly.entity_id
_entity_poly.type
_entity_poly.pdbx_seq_one_letter_code
_entity_poly.pdbx_strand_id
1 'polypeptide(L)'
;MQLTWTGCTLIAIDSLSQLFLYRLSPITDPGGPMSASYAITVLEYCLMTGTDWWDVVLSLRPGLIESICEKLSESFNRQPAASQQGWICRFLALKGFLYRCLSNGLAKAGDCHALVMLNAVAAAMKGLLRPRDLSSQDKGPAENLTAILTSKGTETIMHMDKVLLLLEHKEFTVEPPILQSLQHLTQWVADCAIYLLASLPHQAQNHMRFPGGGLISDVKALNTLRELLVIIRIWSFLNESCLPVFTKMSDNLDILSLLFKLLTKTLLTHGSEPDDTLLDECSLLPNQVLVPTIELGTQALGVASPALFMNSLPLQFEYHSQPEFLRYNSKVHIIEGTIPQIHKTDIVRHVSLGHNPSLVRQCTRCHSSSMLKAGARSAATRAWDQRWLRFCPCGGQWRLHISQK
;
A
#
# COMPACT_ATOMS: atom_id res chain seq x y z
N MET A 1 15.57 -13.42 -31.66
CA MET A 1 16.03 -12.88 -30.36
C MET A 1 15.67 -11.40 -30.29
N GLN A 2 15.39 -10.86 -29.11
CA GLN A 2 15.01 -9.46 -28.93
C GLN A 2 15.52 -8.91 -27.60
N LEU A 3 16.09 -7.70 -27.63
CA LEU A 3 16.49 -6.96 -26.43
C LEU A 3 15.26 -6.35 -25.74
N THR A 4 15.30 -6.31 -24.41
CA THR A 4 14.31 -5.57 -23.63
C THR A 4 14.54 -4.06 -23.75
N TRP A 5 13.55 -3.27 -23.34
CA TRP A 5 13.56 -1.81 -23.53
C TRP A 5 14.71 -1.10 -22.83
N THR A 6 15.13 -1.59 -21.66
CA THR A 6 16.28 -1.01 -20.94
C THR A 6 17.61 -1.61 -21.38
N GLY A 7 17.60 -2.58 -22.30
CA GLY A 7 18.80 -3.28 -22.77
C GLY A 7 19.43 -4.22 -21.73
N CYS A 8 18.81 -4.42 -20.56
CA CYS A 8 19.37 -5.27 -19.50
C CYS A 8 19.17 -6.77 -19.74
N THR A 9 18.32 -7.16 -20.69
CA THR A 9 17.97 -8.57 -20.93
C THR A 9 17.80 -8.86 -22.43
N LEU A 10 18.20 -10.06 -22.83
CA LEU A 10 17.94 -10.63 -24.15
C LEU A 10 16.99 -11.81 -24.01
N ILE A 11 15.92 -11.79 -24.80
CA ILE A 11 14.96 -12.90 -24.92
C ILE A 11 15.23 -13.62 -26.24
N ALA A 12 15.44 -14.93 -26.19
CA ALA A 12 15.58 -15.79 -27.35
C ALA A 12 14.45 -16.83 -27.38
N ILE A 13 14.03 -17.20 -28.58
CA ILE A 13 13.07 -18.28 -28.82
C ILE A 13 13.77 -19.26 -29.76
N ASP A 14 13.75 -20.54 -29.42
CA ASP A 14 14.30 -21.60 -30.28
C ASP A 14 13.24 -22.15 -31.25
N SER A 15 13.64 -23.14 -32.06
CA SER A 15 12.74 -23.83 -32.99
C SER A 15 11.68 -24.69 -32.30
N LEU A 16 11.78 -24.91 -30.99
CA LEU A 16 10.82 -25.65 -30.17
C LEU A 16 9.87 -24.73 -29.40
N SER A 17 9.87 -23.42 -29.70
CA SER A 17 9.08 -22.39 -29.00
C SER A 17 9.42 -22.24 -27.51
N GLN A 18 10.62 -22.64 -27.10
CA GLN A 18 11.12 -22.44 -25.75
C GLN A 18 11.67 -21.02 -25.61
N LEU A 19 11.33 -20.37 -24.51
CA LEU A 19 11.77 -19.01 -24.20
C LEU A 19 13.03 -19.07 -23.34
N PHE A 20 14.13 -18.52 -23.83
CA PHE A 20 15.38 -18.38 -23.10
C PHE A 20 15.62 -16.93 -22.75
N LEU A 21 15.99 -16.70 -21.50
CA LEU A 21 16.19 -15.38 -20.96
C LEU A 21 17.63 -15.23 -20.47
N TYR A 22 18.33 -14.24 -21.02
CA TYR A 22 19.73 -13.93 -20.73
C TYR A 22 19.84 -12.55 -20.09
N ARG A 23 20.60 -12.43 -18.99
CA ARG A 23 20.99 -11.13 -18.42
C ARG A 23 22.15 -10.58 -19.23
N LEU A 24 22.11 -9.28 -19.50
CA LEU A 24 23.19 -8.59 -20.20
C LEU A 24 23.97 -7.71 -19.21
N SER A 25 25.26 -7.55 -19.49
CA SER A 25 26.09 -6.58 -18.77
C SER A 25 25.71 -5.16 -19.19
N PRO A 26 25.89 -4.15 -18.31
CA PRO A 26 25.71 -2.77 -18.69
C PRO A 26 26.55 -2.41 -19.92
N ILE A 27 25.99 -1.64 -20.86
CA ILE A 27 26.71 -1.21 -22.07
C ILE A 27 27.99 -0.43 -21.73
N THR A 28 27.98 0.28 -20.59
CA THR A 28 29.12 1.06 -20.10
C THR A 28 30.24 0.21 -19.50
N ASP A 29 29.99 -1.07 -19.23
CA ASP A 29 30.97 -2.00 -18.63
C ASP A 29 30.77 -3.43 -19.19
N PRO A 30 31.17 -3.68 -20.46
CA PRO A 30 30.96 -4.98 -21.09
C PRO A 30 31.65 -6.12 -20.32
N GLY A 31 30.87 -7.13 -19.93
CA GLY A 31 31.34 -8.27 -19.14
C GLY A 31 31.36 -8.03 -17.62
N GLY A 32 31.17 -6.78 -17.18
CA GLY A 32 31.05 -6.43 -15.77
C GLY A 32 29.65 -6.66 -15.19
N PRO A 33 29.52 -6.80 -13.86
CA PRO A 33 28.22 -6.86 -13.20
C PRO A 33 27.53 -5.50 -13.18
N MET A 34 26.20 -5.50 -13.04
CA MET A 34 25.46 -4.26 -12.85
C MET A 34 25.88 -3.54 -11.55
N SER A 35 26.39 -2.32 -11.70
CA SER A 35 26.72 -1.46 -10.55
C SER A 35 25.48 -0.83 -9.95
N ALA A 36 25.53 -0.50 -8.65
CA ALA A 36 24.41 0.16 -7.98
C ALA A 36 24.08 1.53 -8.60
N SER A 37 25.10 2.31 -8.98
CA SER A 37 24.90 3.63 -9.60
C SER A 37 24.19 3.53 -10.95
N TYR A 38 24.62 2.59 -11.80
CA TYR A 38 23.97 2.35 -13.09
C TYR A 38 22.51 1.90 -12.89
N ALA A 39 22.28 0.94 -11.99
CA ALA A 39 20.94 0.48 -11.67
C ALA A 39 20.02 1.61 -11.22
N ILE A 40 20.49 2.48 -10.33
CA ILE A 40 19.71 3.64 -9.84
C ILE A 40 19.31 4.55 -11.00
N THR A 41 20.25 4.92 -11.88
CA THR A 41 19.96 5.79 -13.03
C THR A 41 18.91 5.18 -13.96
N VAL A 42 19.00 3.88 -14.27
CA VAL A 42 18.01 3.22 -15.13
C VAL A 42 16.66 3.09 -14.42
N LEU A 43 16.65 2.82 -13.12
CA LEU A 43 15.42 2.75 -12.32
C LEU A 43 14.72 4.11 -12.20
N GLU A 44 15.47 5.21 -12.06
CA GLU A 44 14.95 6.58 -12.10
C GLU A 44 14.38 6.91 -13.49
N TYR A 45 15.05 6.49 -14.56
CA TYR A 45 14.51 6.58 -15.92
C TYR A 45 13.18 5.82 -16.05
N CYS A 46 13.08 4.58 -15.54
CA CYS A 46 11.86 3.80 -15.54
C CYS A 46 10.74 4.48 -14.73
N LEU A 47 11.06 5.05 -13.57
CA LEU A 47 10.12 5.81 -12.74
C LEU A 47 9.47 6.97 -13.53
N MET A 48 10.31 7.77 -14.21
CA MET A 48 9.88 8.97 -14.92
C MET A 48 9.15 8.67 -16.23
N THR A 49 9.65 7.70 -17.00
CA THR A 49 9.06 7.34 -18.30
C THR A 49 7.87 6.39 -18.19
N GLY A 50 7.75 5.67 -17.08
CA GLY A 50 6.80 4.56 -16.94
C GLY A 50 7.22 3.29 -17.67
N THR A 51 8.47 3.20 -18.13
CA THR A 51 9.05 1.97 -18.66
C THR A 51 9.07 0.90 -17.56
N ASP A 52 8.72 -0.34 -17.91
CA ASP A 52 8.73 -1.44 -16.94
C ASP A 52 10.17 -1.74 -16.50
N TRP A 53 10.39 -1.93 -15.21
CA TRP A 53 11.69 -2.11 -14.57
C TRP A 53 12.06 -3.58 -14.30
N TRP A 54 11.25 -4.53 -14.74
CA TRP A 54 11.46 -5.95 -14.42
C TRP A 54 12.82 -6.49 -14.89
N ASP A 55 13.31 -6.05 -16.05
CA ASP A 55 14.56 -6.48 -16.68
C ASP A 55 15.80 -5.89 -16.01
N VAL A 56 15.68 -4.65 -15.53
CA VAL A 56 16.68 -4.02 -14.66
C VAL A 56 16.82 -4.83 -13.37
N VAL A 57 15.70 -5.14 -12.71
CA VAL A 57 15.70 -5.87 -11.43
C VAL A 57 16.27 -7.27 -11.57
N LEU A 58 15.93 -7.97 -12.66
CA LEU A 58 16.51 -9.27 -12.97
C LEU A 58 18.04 -9.22 -13.06
N SER A 59 18.61 -8.10 -13.50
CA SER A 59 20.06 -7.92 -13.67
C SER A 59 20.79 -7.55 -12.37
N LEU A 60 20.06 -7.37 -11.27
CA LEU A 60 20.63 -7.05 -9.96
C LEU A 60 21.12 -8.28 -9.21
N ARG A 61 22.02 -8.04 -8.25
CA ARG A 61 22.35 -9.01 -7.20
C ARG A 61 21.48 -8.70 -5.97
N PRO A 62 20.96 -9.72 -5.24
CA PRO A 62 20.12 -9.50 -4.06
C PRO A 62 20.74 -8.56 -3.03
N GLY A 63 22.05 -8.69 -2.78
CA GLY A 63 22.78 -7.86 -1.81
C GLY A 63 22.84 -6.37 -2.16
N LEU A 64 22.51 -5.96 -3.40
CA LEU A 64 22.47 -4.55 -3.78
C LEU A 64 21.10 -3.90 -3.53
N ILE A 65 20.04 -4.69 -3.36
CA ILE A 65 18.66 -4.20 -3.38
C ILE A 65 18.40 -3.20 -2.24
N GLU A 66 18.85 -3.48 -1.02
CA GLU A 66 18.62 -2.57 0.10
C GLU A 66 19.32 -1.22 -0.10
N SER A 67 20.59 -1.23 -0.51
CA SER A 67 21.35 -0.01 -0.81
C SER A 67 20.72 0.80 -1.96
N ILE A 68 20.20 0.12 -2.99
CA ILE A 68 19.46 0.77 -4.08
C ILE A 68 18.18 1.43 -3.55
N CYS A 69 17.40 0.72 -2.72
CA CYS A 69 16.18 1.27 -2.12
C CYS A 69 16.47 2.50 -1.24
N GLU A 70 17.56 2.50 -0.47
CA GLU A 70 17.99 3.63 0.36
C GLU A 70 18.37 4.84 -0.50
N LYS A 71 19.26 4.65 -1.48
CA LYS A 71 19.72 5.72 -2.37
C LYS A 71 18.59 6.29 -3.23
N LEU A 72 17.69 5.44 -3.72
CA LEU A 72 16.49 5.89 -4.42
C LEU A 72 15.59 6.72 -3.50
N SER A 73 15.46 6.35 -2.23
CA SER A 73 14.67 7.12 -1.25
C SER A 73 15.31 8.49 -0.97
N GLU A 74 16.64 8.54 -0.85
CA GLU A 74 17.38 9.80 -0.69
C GLU A 74 17.21 10.71 -1.92
N SER A 75 17.40 10.17 -3.12
CA SER A 75 17.22 10.90 -4.38
C SER A 75 15.79 11.45 -4.52
N PHE A 76 14.78 10.62 -4.20
CA PHE A 76 13.38 11.00 -4.24
C PHE A 76 13.04 12.09 -3.22
N ASN A 77 13.56 12.00 -1.99
CA ASN A 77 13.29 12.97 -0.93
C ASN A 77 13.93 14.34 -1.18
N ARG A 78 14.96 14.41 -2.02
CA ARG A 78 15.57 15.68 -2.48
C ARG A 78 14.72 16.42 -3.53
N GLN A 79 13.71 15.76 -4.11
CA GLN A 79 12.86 16.36 -5.13
C GLN A 79 11.87 17.37 -4.52
N PRO A 80 11.38 18.36 -5.29
CA PRO A 80 10.32 19.25 -4.84
C PRO A 80 9.06 18.49 -4.40
N ALA A 81 8.33 19.02 -3.42
CA ALA A 81 7.13 18.38 -2.86
C ALA A 81 6.07 18.03 -3.92
N ALA A 82 5.87 18.91 -4.91
CA ALA A 82 4.95 18.67 -6.02
C ALA A 82 5.36 17.44 -6.86
N SER A 83 6.66 17.29 -7.12
CA SER A 83 7.20 16.11 -7.82
C SER A 83 7.01 14.85 -6.97
N GLN A 84 7.33 14.91 -5.68
CA GLN A 84 7.11 13.77 -4.79
C GLN A 84 5.64 13.33 -4.81
N GLN A 85 4.69 14.26 -4.70
CA GLN A 85 3.26 13.96 -4.74
C GLN A 85 2.81 13.30 -6.05
N GLY A 86 3.34 13.75 -7.19
CA GLY A 86 3.02 13.17 -8.50
C GLY A 86 3.55 11.75 -8.71
N TRP A 87 4.70 11.42 -8.13
CA TRP A 87 5.44 10.19 -8.40
C TRP A 87 5.46 9.17 -7.26
N ILE A 88 4.97 9.54 -6.06
CA ILE A 88 5.04 8.70 -4.84
C ILE A 88 4.50 7.29 -5.05
N CYS A 89 3.37 7.13 -5.74
CA CYS A 89 2.78 5.81 -5.96
C CYS A 89 3.69 4.92 -6.83
N ARG A 90 4.31 5.46 -7.87
CA ARG A 90 5.23 4.71 -8.75
C ARG A 90 6.52 4.39 -8.02
N PHE A 91 7.04 5.35 -7.25
CA PHE A 91 8.24 5.18 -6.44
C PHE A 91 8.07 4.05 -5.42
N LEU A 92 6.97 4.06 -4.65
CA LEU A 92 6.67 3.01 -3.68
C LEU A 92 6.39 1.67 -4.35
N ALA A 93 5.72 1.64 -5.52
CA ALA A 93 5.53 0.40 -6.28
C ALA A 93 6.85 -0.22 -6.74
N LEU A 94 7.80 0.61 -7.20
CA LEU A 94 9.15 0.18 -7.54
C LEU A 94 9.90 -0.35 -6.32
N LYS A 95 9.92 0.40 -5.22
CA LYS A 95 10.57 0.01 -3.96
C LYS A 95 9.98 -1.28 -3.39
N GLY A 96 8.65 -1.42 -3.42
CA GLY A 96 7.96 -2.63 -3.02
C GLY A 96 8.30 -3.84 -3.91
N PHE A 97 8.42 -3.65 -5.23
CA PHE A 97 8.86 -4.70 -6.16
C PHE A 97 10.26 -5.19 -5.82
N LEU A 98 11.19 -4.26 -5.59
CA LEU A 98 12.56 -4.54 -5.18
C LEU A 98 12.60 -5.36 -3.88
N TYR A 99 11.83 -4.98 -2.87
CA TYR A 99 11.79 -5.74 -1.61
C TYR A 99 11.20 -7.14 -1.75
N ARG A 100 10.23 -7.38 -2.66
CA ARG A 100 9.72 -8.75 -2.90
C ARG A 100 10.78 -9.72 -3.41
N CYS A 101 11.81 -9.19 -4.07
CA CYS A 101 12.94 -9.96 -4.58
C CYS A 101 13.86 -10.49 -3.48
N LEU A 102 13.70 -10.02 -2.23
CA LEU A 102 14.46 -10.48 -1.07
C LEU A 102 13.71 -11.56 -0.29
N SER A 103 14.43 -12.54 0.23
CA SER A 103 13.88 -13.63 1.05
C SER A 103 13.18 -13.14 2.33
N ASN A 104 13.64 -12.03 2.90
CA ASN A 104 13.10 -11.41 4.12
C ASN A 104 12.46 -10.04 3.84
N GLY A 105 12.24 -9.66 2.58
CA GLY A 105 11.78 -8.32 2.21
C GLY A 105 10.28 -8.13 2.18
N LEU A 106 9.47 -9.18 2.38
CA LEU A 106 8.01 -9.09 2.25
C LEU A 106 7.35 -8.09 3.21
N ALA A 107 7.87 -7.94 4.44
CA ALA A 107 7.36 -6.94 5.37
C ALA A 107 7.51 -5.52 4.79
N LYS A 108 8.74 -5.18 4.35
CA LYS A 108 9.05 -3.89 3.71
C LYS A 108 8.27 -3.67 2.40
N ALA A 109 8.03 -4.74 1.63
CA ALA A 109 7.21 -4.68 0.44
C ALA A 109 5.74 -4.36 0.77
N GLY A 110 5.22 -4.95 1.85
CA GLY A 110 3.89 -4.64 2.39
C GLY A 110 3.77 -3.21 2.88
N ASP A 111 4.81 -2.68 3.54
CA ASP A 111 4.84 -1.27 3.98
C ASP A 111 4.73 -0.32 2.79
N CYS A 112 5.47 -0.61 1.70
CA CYS A 112 5.35 0.17 0.47
C CYS A 112 3.93 0.11 -0.11
N HIS A 113 3.30 -1.06 -0.13
CA HIS A 113 1.94 -1.23 -0.63
C HIS A 113 0.91 -0.49 0.23
N ALA A 114 0.96 -0.68 1.54
CA ALA A 114 0.07 -0.03 2.49
C ALA A 114 0.18 1.51 2.37
N LEU A 115 1.41 2.03 2.18
CA LEU A 115 1.64 3.44 1.98
C LEU A 115 1.12 3.96 0.61
N VAL A 116 1.19 3.15 -0.46
CA VAL A 116 0.52 3.49 -1.74
C VAL A 116 -0.98 3.64 -1.53
N MET A 117 -1.61 2.68 -0.85
CA MET A 117 -3.04 2.70 -0.59
C MET A 117 -3.43 3.86 0.33
N LEU A 118 -2.68 4.10 1.41
CA LEU A 118 -2.93 5.21 2.34
C LEU A 118 -2.88 6.55 1.63
N ASN A 119 -1.85 6.81 0.82
CA ASN A 119 -1.74 8.05 0.07
C ASN A 119 -2.88 8.23 -0.95
N ALA A 120 -3.27 7.15 -1.63
CA ALA A 120 -4.36 7.20 -2.59
C ALA A 120 -5.72 7.47 -1.91
N VAL A 121 -6.01 6.78 -0.81
CA VAL A 121 -7.22 6.96 -0.02
C VAL A 121 -7.26 8.36 0.58
N ALA A 122 -6.16 8.84 1.15
CA ALA A 122 -6.04 10.20 1.66
C ALA A 122 -6.33 11.25 0.58
N ALA A 123 -5.72 11.11 -0.60
CA ALA A 123 -5.97 12.02 -1.72
C ALA A 123 -7.44 12.01 -2.16
N ALA A 124 -8.07 10.83 -2.20
CA ALA A 124 -9.48 10.70 -2.58
C ALA A 124 -10.41 11.33 -1.53
N MET A 125 -10.22 11.01 -0.24
CA MET A 125 -11.09 11.47 0.84
C MET A 125 -10.91 12.96 1.13
N LYS A 126 -9.67 13.45 1.22
CA LYS A 126 -9.39 14.88 1.43
C LYS A 126 -9.94 15.75 0.31
N GLY A 127 -9.81 15.28 -0.94
CA GLY A 127 -10.34 16.01 -2.11
C GLY A 127 -11.86 16.12 -2.17
N LEU A 128 -12.60 15.41 -1.31
CA LEU A 128 -14.04 15.52 -1.20
C LEU A 128 -14.49 16.55 -0.15
N LEU A 129 -13.62 16.96 0.76
CA LEU A 129 -13.96 17.98 1.75
C LEU A 129 -14.09 19.34 1.06
N ARG A 130 -15.29 19.93 1.13
CA ARG A 130 -15.57 21.26 0.61
C ARG A 130 -16.14 22.15 1.69
N PRO A 131 -15.73 23.44 1.76
CA PRO A 131 -16.39 24.40 2.62
C PRO A 131 -17.82 24.62 2.12
N ARG A 132 -18.74 24.90 3.05
CA ARG A 132 -20.13 25.22 2.76
C ARG A 132 -20.25 26.55 2.01
N ASP A 133 -19.42 27.51 2.41
CA ASP A 133 -19.30 28.83 1.78
C ASP A 133 -17.97 28.93 1.04
N LEU A 134 -18.03 29.08 -0.29
CA LEU A 134 -16.84 29.15 -1.15
C LEU A 134 -16.09 30.49 -1.08
N SER A 135 -16.67 31.50 -0.41
CA SER A 135 -16.14 32.86 -0.35
C SER A 135 -15.28 33.17 0.88
N SER A 136 -15.18 32.24 1.85
CA SER A 136 -14.69 32.57 3.20
C SER A 136 -13.30 32.04 3.57
N GLN A 137 -12.64 31.19 2.77
CA GLN A 137 -11.38 30.56 3.21
C GLN A 137 -10.23 30.62 2.18
N ASP A 138 -9.08 31.15 2.63
CA ASP A 138 -7.80 31.16 1.88
C ASP A 138 -7.17 29.75 1.75
N LYS A 139 -7.54 28.81 2.63
CA LYS A 139 -7.05 27.42 2.66
C LYS A 139 -8.23 26.47 2.74
N GLY A 140 -8.12 25.31 2.08
CA GLY A 140 -9.19 24.31 2.10
C GLY A 140 -9.33 23.59 3.45
N PRO A 141 -10.48 22.93 3.68
CA PRO A 141 -10.75 22.17 4.90
C PRO A 141 -9.70 21.12 5.24
N ALA A 142 -9.17 20.43 4.23
CA ALA A 142 -8.18 19.39 4.40
C ALA A 142 -6.85 19.96 4.89
N GLU A 143 -6.45 21.12 4.35
CA GLU A 143 -5.26 21.85 4.76
C GLU A 143 -5.39 22.39 6.19
N ASN A 144 -6.57 22.88 6.56
CA ASN A 144 -6.86 23.33 7.93
C ASN A 144 -6.78 22.16 8.92
N LEU A 145 -7.35 21.01 8.59
CA LEU A 145 -7.23 19.80 9.41
C LEU A 145 -5.76 19.38 9.59
N THR A 146 -4.98 19.36 8.51
CA THR A 146 -3.55 19.08 8.58
C THR A 146 -2.84 20.10 9.48
N ALA A 147 -3.16 21.40 9.36
CA ALA A 147 -2.57 22.45 10.20
C ALA A 147 -2.93 22.29 11.69
N ILE A 148 -4.16 21.90 12.02
CA ILE A 148 -4.60 21.67 13.40
C ILE A 148 -3.91 20.45 14.00
N LEU A 149 -3.78 19.34 13.26
CA LEU A 149 -3.19 18.11 13.80
C LEU A 149 -1.66 18.13 13.86
N THR A 150 -1.02 19.05 13.14
CA THR A 150 0.44 19.20 13.12
C THR A 150 0.94 20.43 13.87
N SER A 151 0.07 21.31 14.36
CA SER A 151 0.49 22.47 15.13
C SER A 151 0.93 22.09 16.55
N LYS A 152 1.93 22.82 17.06
CA LYS A 152 2.48 22.60 18.39
C LYS A 152 1.38 22.82 19.44
N GLY A 153 1.22 21.84 20.33
CA GLY A 153 0.25 21.86 21.44
C GLY A 153 -1.10 21.21 21.14
N THR A 154 -1.48 21.04 19.87
CA THR A 154 -2.70 20.31 19.46
C THR A 154 -2.39 18.89 18.99
N GLU A 155 -1.12 18.59 18.65
CA GLU A 155 -0.64 17.25 18.32
C GLU A 155 -0.91 16.22 19.43
N THR A 156 -1.00 16.67 20.69
CA THR A 156 -1.31 15.88 21.90
C THR A 156 -2.81 15.69 22.13
N ILE A 157 -3.69 16.26 21.30
CA ILE A 157 -5.13 16.09 21.46
C ILE A 157 -5.49 14.63 21.16
N MET A 158 -5.89 13.92 22.21
CA MET A 158 -6.29 12.50 22.14
C MET A 158 -7.79 12.32 21.90
N HIS A 159 -8.59 13.37 22.11
CA HIS A 159 -10.04 13.34 21.97
C HIS A 159 -10.45 13.89 20.61
N MET A 160 -11.03 13.04 19.78
CA MET A 160 -11.47 13.41 18.44
C MET A 160 -12.48 14.58 18.45
N ASP A 161 -13.39 14.63 19.43
CA ASP A 161 -14.39 15.71 19.54
C ASP A 161 -13.75 17.09 19.77
N LYS A 162 -12.60 17.17 20.45
CA LYS A 162 -11.87 18.44 20.62
C LYS A 162 -11.31 18.93 19.28
N VAL A 163 -10.82 18.02 18.43
CA VAL A 163 -10.35 18.35 17.08
C VAL A 163 -11.50 18.87 16.23
N LEU A 164 -12.67 18.21 16.29
CA LEU A 164 -13.86 18.62 15.55
C LEU A 164 -14.40 19.99 15.95
N LEU A 165 -14.25 20.36 17.22
CA LEU A 165 -14.59 21.70 17.71
C LEU A 165 -13.64 22.76 17.13
N LEU A 166 -12.33 22.51 17.16
CA LEU A 166 -11.32 23.42 16.60
C LEU A 166 -11.43 23.58 15.08
N LEU A 167 -11.89 22.54 14.39
CA LEU A 167 -12.05 22.51 12.94
C LEU A 167 -13.38 23.14 12.48
N GLU A 168 -14.34 23.37 13.38
CA GLU A 168 -15.68 23.87 13.03
C GLU A 168 -16.39 22.96 12.01
N HIS A 169 -16.38 21.65 12.26
CA HIS A 169 -16.82 20.61 11.31
C HIS A 169 -18.20 20.78 10.63
N LYS A 170 -19.09 21.62 11.19
CA LYS A 170 -20.41 21.93 10.64
C LYS A 170 -20.34 22.79 9.37
N GLU A 171 -19.18 23.38 9.08
CA GLU A 171 -18.94 24.17 7.87
C GLU A 171 -18.59 23.31 6.65
N PHE A 172 -18.52 21.98 6.77
CA PHE A 172 -18.17 21.12 5.65
C PHE A 172 -19.37 20.40 5.07
N THR A 173 -19.37 20.24 3.75
CA THR A 173 -20.44 19.55 3.03
C THR A 173 -19.88 18.55 2.04
N VAL A 174 -20.54 17.39 1.95
CA VAL A 174 -20.32 16.36 0.93
C VAL A 174 -21.68 15.73 0.61
N GLU A 175 -21.94 15.43 -0.66
CA GLU A 175 -23.20 14.79 -1.07
C GLU A 175 -23.29 13.35 -0.48
N PRO A 176 -24.36 13.01 0.25
CA PRO A 176 -24.50 11.70 0.90
C PRO A 176 -24.33 10.47 -0.02
N PRO A 177 -24.80 10.46 -1.28
CA PRO A 177 -24.59 9.33 -2.19
C PRO A 177 -23.11 9.08 -2.55
N ILE A 178 -22.28 10.13 -2.58
CA ILE A 178 -20.84 9.99 -2.82
C ILE A 178 -20.21 9.25 -1.64
N LEU A 179 -20.56 9.64 -0.41
CA LEU A 179 -20.04 9.03 0.81
C LEU A 179 -20.32 7.52 0.86
N GLN A 180 -21.57 7.10 0.61
CA GLN A 180 -21.94 5.70 0.58
C GLN A 180 -21.16 4.91 -0.49
N SER A 181 -20.92 5.50 -1.67
CA SER A 181 -20.17 4.86 -2.76
C SER A 181 -18.70 4.60 -2.44
N LEU A 182 -18.16 5.23 -1.39
CA LEU A 182 -16.78 5.12 -0.93
C LEU A 182 -16.64 4.46 0.44
N GLN A 183 -17.70 3.83 0.96
CA GLN A 183 -17.67 3.13 2.25
C GLN A 183 -16.52 2.09 2.33
N HIS A 184 -16.20 1.44 1.22
CA HIS A 184 -15.08 0.50 1.17
C HIS A 184 -13.72 1.15 1.50
N LEU A 185 -13.55 2.44 1.21
CA LEU A 185 -12.34 3.19 1.58
C LEU A 185 -12.36 3.58 3.06
N THR A 186 -13.52 3.98 3.60
CA THR A 186 -13.64 4.26 5.04
C THR A 186 -13.38 2.99 5.85
N GLN A 187 -13.91 1.85 5.42
CA GLN A 187 -13.63 0.53 5.98
C GLN A 187 -12.13 0.23 5.97
N TRP A 188 -11.47 0.39 4.81
CA TRP A 188 -10.03 0.12 4.71
C TRP A 188 -9.19 0.98 5.66
N VAL A 189 -9.53 2.25 5.85
CA VAL A 189 -8.83 3.13 6.81
C VAL A 189 -8.94 2.59 8.23
N ALA A 190 -10.16 2.22 8.64
CA ALA A 190 -10.40 1.71 9.98
C ALA A 190 -9.72 0.35 10.19
N ASP A 191 -9.80 -0.54 9.22
CA ASP A 191 -9.14 -1.84 9.23
C ASP A 191 -7.62 -1.69 9.30
N CYS A 192 -7.05 -0.76 8.53
CA CYS A 192 -5.62 -0.43 8.57
C CYS A 192 -5.18 0.08 9.94
N ALA A 193 -5.95 0.98 10.55
CA ALA A 193 -5.66 1.47 11.90
C ALA A 193 -5.74 0.35 12.96
N ILE A 194 -6.78 -0.50 12.92
CA ILE A 194 -6.90 -1.66 13.83
C ILE A 194 -5.72 -2.60 13.65
N TYR A 195 -5.39 -2.97 12.40
CA TYR A 195 -4.29 -3.87 12.08
C TYR A 195 -2.94 -3.33 12.59
N LEU A 196 -2.65 -2.05 12.35
CA LEU A 196 -1.41 -1.42 12.81
C LEU A 196 -1.31 -1.44 14.34
N LEU A 197 -2.35 -0.99 15.03
CA LEU A 197 -2.35 -0.92 16.49
C LEU A 197 -2.34 -2.30 17.15
N ALA A 198 -3.08 -3.28 16.61
CA ALA A 198 -3.05 -4.66 17.10
C ALA A 198 -1.69 -5.34 16.87
N SER A 199 -0.94 -4.92 15.84
CA SER A 199 0.42 -5.41 15.61
C SER A 199 1.46 -4.79 16.54
N LEU A 200 1.20 -3.60 17.11
CA LEU A 200 2.20 -2.82 17.88
C LEU A 200 2.84 -3.61 19.02
N PRO A 201 2.10 -4.29 19.92
CA PRO A 201 2.70 -5.05 21.02
C PRO A 201 3.64 -6.15 20.53
N HIS A 202 3.24 -6.86 19.48
CA HIS A 202 4.03 -7.91 18.85
C HIS A 202 5.31 -7.37 18.18
N GLN A 203 5.25 -6.17 17.59
CA GLN A 203 6.42 -5.52 17.00
C GLN A 203 7.41 -5.03 18.08
N ALA A 204 6.90 -4.45 19.17
CA ALA A 204 7.71 -3.89 20.24
C ALA A 204 8.35 -4.98 21.12
N GLN A 205 7.56 -5.95 21.59
CA GLN A 205 8.00 -6.95 22.56
C GLN A 205 8.73 -8.14 21.91
N ASN A 206 8.27 -8.58 20.74
CA ASN A 206 8.77 -9.80 20.08
C ASN A 206 9.60 -9.52 18.82
N HIS A 207 9.84 -8.24 18.48
CA HIS A 207 10.53 -7.82 17.25
C HIS A 207 9.97 -8.44 15.96
N MET A 208 8.69 -8.81 15.97
CA MET A 208 8.02 -9.40 14.81
C MET A 208 7.77 -8.34 13.75
N ARG A 209 7.90 -8.71 12.48
CA ARG A 209 7.58 -7.81 11.36
C ARG A 209 6.40 -8.35 10.56
N PHE A 210 5.40 -7.50 10.40
CA PHE A 210 4.20 -7.77 9.63
C PHE A 210 4.21 -6.90 8.38
N PRO A 211 3.81 -7.40 7.20
CA PRO A 211 3.61 -6.56 6.03
C PRO A 211 2.64 -5.43 6.35
N GLY A 212 3.01 -4.19 6.01
CA GLY A 212 2.24 -3.01 6.34
C GLY A 212 2.46 -2.51 7.76
N GLY A 213 2.98 -3.34 8.68
CA GLY A 213 3.22 -3.00 10.07
C GLY A 213 4.21 -1.86 10.26
N GLY A 214 5.14 -1.66 9.31
CA GLY A 214 6.15 -0.60 9.37
C GLY A 214 5.59 0.82 9.25
N LEU A 215 4.32 0.98 8.83
CA LEU A 215 3.64 2.29 8.86
C LEU A 215 3.57 2.88 10.27
N ILE A 216 3.67 2.04 11.31
CA ILE A 216 3.65 2.51 12.70
C ILE A 216 4.86 3.38 13.06
N SER A 217 5.96 3.25 12.31
CA SER A 217 7.17 4.06 12.46
C SER A 217 7.20 5.28 11.53
N ASP A 218 6.19 5.44 10.66
CA ASP A 218 6.10 6.56 9.72
C ASP A 218 5.15 7.65 10.27
N VAL A 219 5.74 8.75 10.76
CA VAL A 219 5.01 9.93 11.28
C VAL A 219 3.98 10.47 10.30
N LYS A 220 4.29 10.49 9.00
CA LYS A 220 3.36 11.01 7.98
C LYS A 220 2.20 10.04 7.80
N ALA A 221 2.46 8.74 7.82
CA ALA A 221 1.41 7.72 7.75
C ALA A 221 0.46 7.78 8.96
N LEU A 222 1.02 7.86 10.18
CA LEU A 222 0.24 7.99 11.41
C LEU A 222 -0.65 9.24 11.40
N ASN A 223 -0.09 10.40 11.04
CA ASN A 223 -0.87 11.63 10.92
C ASN A 223 -1.94 11.53 9.83
N THR A 224 -1.63 10.93 8.68
CA THR A 224 -2.61 10.72 7.62
C THR A 224 -3.77 9.83 8.09
N LEU A 225 -3.50 8.77 8.84
CA LEU A 225 -4.56 7.93 9.43
C LEU A 225 -5.41 8.72 10.44
N ARG A 226 -4.78 9.50 11.34
CA ARG A 226 -5.49 10.38 12.29
C ARG A 226 -6.42 11.35 11.58
N GLU A 227 -5.92 12.02 10.55
CA GLU A 227 -6.71 12.92 9.71
C GLU A 227 -7.89 12.19 9.06
N LEU A 228 -7.66 11.02 8.45
CA LEU A 228 -8.71 10.24 7.80
C LEU A 228 -9.79 9.77 8.79
N LEU A 229 -9.43 9.41 10.03
CA LEU A 229 -10.40 9.08 11.07
C LEU A 229 -11.27 10.29 11.45
N VAL A 230 -10.68 11.49 11.53
CA VAL A 230 -11.45 12.73 11.74
C VAL A 230 -12.40 12.97 10.56
N ILE A 231 -11.94 12.77 9.32
CA ILE A 231 -12.79 12.90 8.12
C ILE A 231 -13.97 11.93 8.15
N ILE A 232 -13.74 10.66 8.49
CA ILE A 232 -14.79 9.65 8.64
C ILE A 232 -15.81 10.08 9.71
N ARG A 233 -15.34 10.65 10.81
CA ARG A 233 -16.20 11.19 11.87
C ARG A 233 -17.01 12.40 11.42
N ILE A 234 -16.44 13.32 10.64
CA ILE A 234 -17.22 14.41 10.03
C ILE A 234 -18.35 13.83 9.17
N TRP A 235 -18.03 12.83 8.36
CA TRP A 235 -19.01 12.17 7.48
C TRP A 235 -20.08 11.39 8.23
N SER A 236 -19.80 10.93 9.45
CA SER A 236 -20.80 10.27 10.30
C SER A 236 -21.99 11.18 10.62
N PHE A 237 -21.75 12.50 10.74
CA PHE A 237 -22.83 13.48 10.95
C PHE A 237 -23.65 13.78 9.69
N LEU A 238 -23.12 13.45 8.51
CA LEU A 238 -23.78 13.67 7.22
C LEU A 238 -24.55 12.44 6.76
N ASN A 239 -23.97 11.24 6.93
CA ASN A 239 -24.58 9.98 6.51
C ASN A 239 -23.94 8.79 7.24
N GLU A 240 -24.64 8.20 8.21
CA GLU A 240 -24.15 7.04 8.97
C GLU A 240 -23.86 5.80 8.11
N SER A 241 -24.53 5.66 6.96
CA SER A 241 -24.32 4.50 6.07
C SER A 241 -22.95 4.45 5.38
N CYS A 242 -22.15 5.52 5.47
CA CYS A 242 -20.78 5.53 4.95
C CYS A 242 -19.73 5.10 5.98
N LEU A 243 -20.14 4.85 7.23
CA LEU A 243 -19.24 4.46 8.29
C LEU A 243 -18.65 3.05 8.09
N PRO A 244 -17.43 2.82 8.60
CA PRO A 244 -16.89 1.47 8.75
C PRO A 244 -17.82 0.62 9.63
N VAL A 245 -17.96 -0.65 9.26
CA VAL A 245 -18.68 -1.65 10.04
C VAL A 245 -17.68 -2.45 10.85
N PHE A 246 -17.93 -2.55 12.15
CA PHE A 246 -17.07 -3.27 13.09
C PHE A 246 -17.80 -4.47 13.67
N THR A 247 -17.09 -5.59 13.78
CA THR A 247 -17.55 -6.71 14.63
C THR A 247 -17.06 -6.43 16.04
N LYS A 248 -17.92 -5.83 16.86
CA LYS A 248 -17.63 -5.44 18.25
C LYS A 248 -17.86 -6.62 19.19
N MET A 249 -17.04 -6.70 20.23
CA MET A 249 -17.25 -7.63 21.36
C MET A 249 -17.94 -6.94 22.55
N SER A 250 -18.17 -5.62 22.46
CA SER A 250 -18.90 -4.84 23.46
C SER A 250 -19.78 -3.76 22.80
N ASP A 251 -20.99 -3.55 23.33
CA ASP A 251 -22.04 -2.76 22.66
C ASP A 251 -21.82 -1.24 22.68
N ASN A 252 -20.99 -0.71 23.60
CA ASN A 252 -20.83 0.73 23.83
C ASN A 252 -19.47 1.31 23.43
N LEU A 253 -18.69 0.60 22.61
CA LEU A 253 -17.36 1.08 22.22
C LEU A 253 -17.41 1.99 20.98
N ASP A 254 -16.95 3.23 21.14
CA ASP A 254 -16.61 4.12 20.03
C ASP A 254 -15.20 3.79 19.51
N ILE A 255 -15.17 2.93 18.49
CA ILE A 255 -13.94 2.43 17.89
C ILE A 255 -13.18 3.55 17.16
N LEU A 256 -13.86 4.49 16.49
CA LEU A 256 -13.17 5.57 15.78
C LEU A 256 -12.40 6.47 16.76
N SER A 257 -13.05 6.83 17.87
CA SER A 257 -12.41 7.61 18.94
C SER A 257 -11.27 6.84 19.61
N LEU A 258 -11.43 5.55 19.86
CA LEU A 258 -10.37 4.69 20.40
C LEU A 258 -9.15 4.64 19.48
N LEU A 259 -9.35 4.35 18.19
CA LEU A 259 -8.26 4.27 17.21
C LEU A 259 -7.52 5.60 17.10
N PHE A 260 -8.23 6.73 17.09
CA PHE A 260 -7.62 8.05 17.07
C PHE A 260 -6.78 8.33 18.32
N LYS A 261 -7.29 7.97 19.51
CA LYS A 261 -6.55 8.08 20.78
C LYS A 261 -5.26 7.27 20.72
N LEU A 262 -5.33 6.00 20.33
CA LEU A 262 -4.18 5.10 20.29
C LEU A 262 -3.15 5.53 19.25
N LEU A 263 -3.57 5.89 18.03
CA LEU A 263 -2.65 6.44 17.01
C LEU A 263 -1.98 7.73 17.49
N THR A 264 -2.70 8.59 18.22
CA THR A 264 -2.12 9.80 18.83
C THR A 264 -1.06 9.44 19.86
N LYS A 265 -1.33 8.48 20.77
CA LYS A 265 -0.31 7.99 21.72
C LYS A 265 0.93 7.45 20.99
N THR A 266 0.74 6.59 20.00
CA THR A 266 1.84 6.02 19.21
C THR A 266 2.68 7.09 18.53
N LEU A 267 2.06 8.15 18.04
CA LEU A 267 2.77 9.28 17.46
C LEU A 267 3.58 10.07 18.51
N LEU A 268 3.04 10.26 19.70
CA LEU A 268 3.74 10.98 20.79
C LEU A 268 4.97 10.21 21.30
N THR A 269 4.96 8.89 21.21
CA THR A 269 6.10 8.02 21.52
C THR A 269 7.00 7.78 20.31
N HIS A 270 6.85 8.53 19.20
CA HIS A 270 7.67 8.31 18.02
C HIS A 270 9.14 8.59 18.31
N GLY A 271 10.02 7.65 17.92
CA GLY A 271 11.46 7.74 18.17
C GLY A 271 11.89 7.23 19.55
N SER A 272 10.96 6.85 20.42
CA SER A 272 11.21 6.16 21.68
C SER A 272 10.55 4.78 21.71
N GLU A 273 10.88 3.96 22.70
CA GLU A 273 10.10 2.75 22.97
C GLU A 273 8.67 3.13 23.40
N PRO A 274 7.63 2.42 22.93
CA PRO A 274 6.26 2.62 23.40
C PRO A 274 6.16 2.33 24.90
N ASP A 275 5.43 3.15 25.65
CA ASP A 275 5.20 2.87 27.07
C ASP A 275 4.29 1.64 27.29
N ASP A 276 4.44 0.98 28.45
CA ASP A 276 3.67 -0.23 28.79
C ASP A 276 2.15 0.03 28.75
N THR A 277 1.71 1.26 29.10
CA THR A 277 0.27 1.59 29.09
C THR A 277 -0.32 1.58 27.68
N LEU A 278 0.43 2.04 26.68
CA LEU A 278 0.05 2.00 25.28
C LEU A 278 0.05 0.57 24.76
N LEU A 279 1.06 -0.22 25.13
CA LEU A 279 1.15 -1.63 24.74
C LEU A 279 -0.01 -2.44 25.32
N ASP A 280 -0.36 -2.23 26.58
CA ASP A 280 -1.50 -2.86 27.25
C ASP A 280 -2.81 -2.48 26.56
N GLU A 281 -3.05 -1.19 26.32
CA GLU A 281 -4.26 -0.72 25.63
C GLU A 281 -4.38 -1.32 24.21
N CYS A 282 -3.27 -1.42 23.46
CA CYS A 282 -3.27 -2.03 22.13
C CYS A 282 -3.47 -3.55 22.19
N SER A 283 -2.95 -4.23 23.22
CA SER A 283 -3.11 -5.67 23.43
C SER A 283 -4.56 -6.05 23.76
N LEU A 284 -5.36 -5.11 24.26
CA LEU A 284 -6.79 -5.29 24.51
C LEU A 284 -7.65 -5.15 23.25
N LEU A 285 -7.14 -4.60 22.14
CA LEU A 285 -7.92 -4.38 20.92
C LEU A 285 -8.58 -5.66 20.37
N PRO A 286 -7.90 -6.82 20.26
CA PRO A 286 -8.53 -8.05 19.77
C PRO A 286 -9.71 -8.54 20.62
N ASN A 287 -9.74 -8.17 21.90
CA ASN A 287 -10.84 -8.48 22.82
C ASN A 287 -12.01 -7.50 22.71
N GLN A 288 -11.83 -6.37 22.01
CA GLN A 288 -12.82 -5.30 21.88
C GLN A 288 -13.45 -5.27 20.49
N VAL A 289 -12.65 -5.55 19.46
CA VAL A 289 -13.04 -5.54 18.04
C VAL A 289 -12.30 -6.62 17.29
N LEU A 290 -12.97 -7.26 16.33
CA LEU A 290 -12.32 -8.19 15.43
C LEU A 290 -11.16 -7.53 14.66
N VAL A 291 -9.97 -8.09 14.75
CA VAL A 291 -8.80 -7.63 13.98
C VAL A 291 -8.90 -8.17 12.55
N PRO A 292 -8.97 -7.29 11.53
CA PRO A 292 -9.07 -7.73 10.14
C PRO A 292 -7.72 -8.20 9.60
N THR A 293 -7.77 -9.10 8.63
CA THR A 293 -6.62 -9.41 7.77
C THR A 293 -6.59 -8.45 6.58
N ILE A 294 -5.42 -7.85 6.30
CA ILE A 294 -5.25 -6.93 5.17
C ILE A 294 -4.40 -7.60 4.09
N GLU A 295 -4.98 -7.77 2.91
CA GLU A 295 -4.25 -8.26 1.74
C GLU A 295 -3.41 -7.12 1.14
N LEU A 296 -2.08 -7.25 1.18
CA LEU A 296 -1.14 -6.20 0.76
C LEU A 296 -0.39 -6.50 -0.55
N GLY A 297 -0.90 -7.39 -1.41
CA GLY A 297 -0.32 -7.66 -2.74
C GLY A 297 1.19 -7.95 -2.72
N THR A 298 1.66 -8.64 -1.68
CA THR A 298 3.08 -8.87 -1.39
C THR A 298 3.63 -10.16 -1.99
N GLN A 299 2.81 -10.94 -2.71
CA GLN A 299 3.25 -12.22 -3.26
C GLN A 299 4.50 -12.07 -4.14
N ALA A 300 5.55 -12.80 -3.79
CA ALA A 300 6.82 -12.82 -4.51
C ALA A 300 6.83 -13.95 -5.55
N LEU A 301 6.18 -13.69 -6.69
CA LEU A 301 6.02 -14.65 -7.79
C LEU A 301 6.74 -14.17 -9.06
N GLY A 302 7.05 -15.11 -9.95
CA GLY A 302 7.66 -14.84 -11.25
C GLY A 302 8.96 -14.05 -11.12
N VAL A 303 9.08 -12.94 -11.85
CA VAL A 303 10.26 -12.04 -11.85
C VAL A 303 10.50 -11.31 -10.53
N ALA A 304 9.54 -11.36 -9.58
CA ALA A 304 9.73 -10.83 -8.23
C ALA A 304 10.10 -11.93 -7.22
N SER A 305 10.22 -13.19 -7.64
CA SER A 305 10.57 -14.31 -6.76
C SER A 305 12.06 -14.27 -6.37
N PRO A 306 12.42 -14.39 -5.08
CA PRO A 306 13.82 -14.53 -4.66
C PRO A 306 14.53 -15.73 -5.30
N ALA A 307 13.79 -16.77 -5.68
CA ALA A 307 14.34 -17.95 -6.36
C ALA A 307 14.98 -17.59 -7.71
N LEU A 308 14.61 -16.48 -8.33
CA LEU A 308 15.19 -15.97 -9.57
C LEU A 308 16.71 -15.75 -9.48
N PHE A 309 17.22 -15.40 -8.30
CA PHE A 309 18.65 -15.15 -8.08
C PHE A 309 19.45 -16.40 -7.72
N MET A 310 18.77 -17.52 -7.50
CA MET A 310 19.37 -18.81 -7.15
C MET A 310 19.64 -19.69 -8.38
N ASN A 311 19.08 -19.34 -9.54
CA ASN A 311 19.16 -20.13 -10.77
C ASN A 311 20.23 -19.58 -11.72
N SER A 312 20.92 -20.48 -12.41
CA SER A 312 21.90 -20.14 -13.46
C SER A 312 21.22 -19.70 -14.75
N LEU A 313 21.94 -18.91 -15.54
CA LEU A 313 21.49 -18.45 -16.85
C LEU A 313 21.89 -19.43 -17.97
N PRO A 314 21.15 -19.47 -19.09
CA PRO A 314 19.88 -18.76 -19.32
C PRO A 314 18.71 -19.38 -18.53
N LEU A 315 17.76 -18.54 -18.10
CA LEU A 315 16.51 -19.05 -17.54
C LEU A 315 15.62 -19.52 -18.68
N GLN A 316 15.03 -20.71 -18.52
CA GLN A 316 14.15 -21.31 -19.52
C GLN A 316 12.69 -21.20 -19.08
N PHE A 317 11.82 -20.81 -20.00
CA PHE A 317 10.39 -20.66 -19.80
C PHE A 317 9.62 -21.31 -20.94
N GLU A 318 8.38 -21.68 -20.65
CA GLU A 318 7.44 -22.21 -21.62
C GLU A 318 6.12 -21.44 -21.51
N TYR A 319 5.47 -21.19 -22.64
CA TYR A 319 4.19 -20.50 -22.67
C TYR A 319 3.16 -21.27 -21.83
N HIS A 320 2.40 -20.52 -21.02
CA HIS A 320 1.36 -21.06 -20.13
C HIS A 320 1.83 -22.05 -19.05
N SER A 321 3.14 -22.24 -18.88
CA SER A 321 3.71 -23.09 -17.84
C SER A 321 4.36 -22.23 -16.75
N GLN A 322 4.02 -22.49 -15.49
CA GLN A 322 4.70 -21.84 -14.36
C GLN A 322 5.98 -22.62 -14.03
N PRO A 323 7.18 -22.00 -14.11
CA PRO A 323 8.42 -22.69 -13.83
C PRO A 323 8.52 -23.09 -12.34
N GLU A 324 8.75 -24.37 -12.09
CA GLU A 324 8.88 -24.92 -10.73
C GLU A 324 10.01 -24.24 -9.95
N PHE A 325 11.12 -23.95 -10.63
CA PHE A 325 12.31 -23.34 -10.03
C PHE A 325 12.10 -21.90 -9.53
N LEU A 326 10.98 -21.24 -9.89
CA LEU A 326 10.60 -19.93 -9.35
C LEU A 326 9.62 -20.01 -8.19
N ARG A 327 9.13 -21.20 -7.82
CA ARG A 327 8.26 -21.35 -6.66
C ARG A 327 9.06 -21.00 -5.41
N TYR A 328 8.58 -19.99 -4.70
CA TYR A 328 9.17 -19.53 -3.46
C TYR A 328 8.06 -19.28 -2.46
N ASN A 329 8.13 -19.95 -1.31
CA ASN A 329 7.17 -19.75 -0.24
C ASN A 329 7.79 -18.89 0.85
N SER A 330 7.44 -17.60 0.86
CA SER A 330 7.93 -16.66 1.85
C SER A 330 7.19 -16.83 3.17
N LYS A 331 7.93 -16.95 4.27
CA LYS A 331 7.34 -16.93 5.61
C LYS A 331 7.01 -15.49 6.00
N VAL A 332 5.79 -15.27 6.47
CA VAL A 332 5.30 -13.96 6.91
C VAL A 332 4.58 -14.16 8.23
N HIS A 333 4.83 -13.28 9.19
CA HIS A 333 4.07 -13.29 10.45
C HIS A 333 2.64 -12.80 10.22
N ILE A 334 1.71 -13.43 10.94
CA ILE A 334 0.29 -13.08 10.95
C ILE A 334 -0.06 -12.69 12.38
N ILE A 335 -0.89 -11.65 12.55
CA ILE A 335 -1.33 -11.22 13.88
C ILE A 335 -2.22 -12.31 14.47
N GLU A 336 -1.93 -12.71 15.71
CA GLU A 336 -2.69 -13.75 16.40
C GLU A 336 -4.15 -13.31 16.60
N GLY A 337 -5.08 -14.27 16.51
CA GLY A 337 -6.52 -13.99 16.60
C GLY A 337 -7.16 -13.43 15.32
N THR A 338 -6.40 -13.20 14.25
CA THR A 338 -6.97 -12.86 12.94
C THR A 338 -7.65 -14.07 12.29
N ILE A 339 -8.81 -13.85 11.66
CA ILE A 339 -9.55 -14.91 10.97
C ILE A 339 -8.93 -15.15 9.58
N PRO A 340 -8.59 -16.40 9.22
CA PRO A 340 -8.11 -16.73 7.88
C PRO A 340 -9.11 -16.30 6.80
N GLN A 341 -8.65 -15.53 5.81
CA GLN A 341 -9.48 -15.18 4.66
C GLN A 341 -9.62 -16.38 3.72
N ILE A 342 -10.82 -16.96 3.68
CA ILE A 342 -11.18 -18.06 2.77
C ILE A 342 -11.56 -17.51 1.38
N HIS A 343 -11.85 -16.22 1.27
CA HIS A 343 -12.20 -15.55 0.01
C HIS A 343 -11.03 -14.76 -0.58
N LYS A 344 -11.06 -14.49 -1.88
CA LYS A 344 -10.18 -13.50 -2.51
C LYS A 344 -10.68 -12.09 -2.20
N THR A 345 -9.76 -11.14 -2.10
CA THR A 345 -10.10 -9.72 -1.88
C THR A 345 -9.74 -8.89 -3.13
N ASP A 346 -10.56 -7.89 -3.44
CA ASP A 346 -10.25 -6.90 -4.48
C ASP A 346 -9.14 -5.99 -3.96
N ILE A 347 -7.96 -6.02 -4.58
CA ILE A 347 -6.80 -5.22 -4.11
C ILE A 347 -6.95 -3.71 -4.32
N VAL A 348 -7.93 -3.28 -5.12
CA VAL A 348 -8.20 -1.85 -5.38
C VAL A 348 -9.33 -1.34 -4.48
N ARG A 349 -10.32 -2.18 -4.21
CA ARG A 349 -11.54 -1.79 -3.49
C ARG A 349 -11.61 -2.37 -2.08
N HIS A 350 -10.73 -3.30 -1.73
CA HIS A 350 -10.67 -4.00 -0.45
C HIS A 350 -12.01 -4.65 -0.04
N VAL A 351 -12.75 -5.15 -1.04
CA VAL A 351 -14.02 -5.89 -0.83
C VAL A 351 -13.83 -7.36 -1.19
N SER A 352 -14.63 -8.24 -0.59
CA SER A 352 -14.61 -9.68 -0.92
C SER A 352 -15.02 -9.92 -2.37
N LEU A 353 -14.26 -10.76 -3.07
CA LEU A 353 -14.57 -11.30 -4.40
C LEU A 353 -15.21 -12.70 -4.32
N GLY A 354 -15.41 -13.22 -3.12
CA GLY A 354 -15.79 -14.62 -2.89
C GLY A 354 -14.62 -15.59 -3.09
N HIS A 355 -14.90 -16.90 -3.01
CA HIS A 355 -13.87 -17.94 -3.02
C HIS A 355 -13.24 -18.13 -4.41
N ASN A 356 -14.07 -18.22 -5.46
CA ASN A 356 -13.63 -18.48 -6.82
C ASN A 356 -14.29 -17.50 -7.82
N PRO A 357 -13.85 -16.24 -7.87
CA PRO A 357 -14.45 -15.25 -8.76
C PRO A 357 -14.26 -15.65 -10.22
N SER A 358 -15.35 -15.65 -10.99
CA SER A 358 -15.38 -16.16 -12.37
C SER A 358 -14.67 -15.24 -13.37
N LEU A 359 -14.78 -13.93 -13.19
CA LEU A 359 -14.25 -12.93 -14.13
C LEU A 359 -13.66 -11.73 -13.38
N VAL A 360 -12.34 -11.65 -13.35
CA VAL A 360 -11.58 -10.58 -12.71
C VAL A 360 -10.42 -10.14 -13.58
N ARG A 361 -9.86 -8.97 -13.30
CA ARG A 361 -8.50 -8.66 -13.73
C ARG A 361 -7.52 -9.12 -12.67
N GLN A 362 -6.40 -9.70 -13.10
CA GLN A 362 -5.33 -10.16 -12.24
C GLN A 362 -4.05 -9.40 -12.54
N CYS A 363 -3.31 -9.01 -11.50
CA CYS A 363 -2.02 -8.34 -11.65
C CYS A 363 -0.96 -9.32 -12.17
N THR A 364 -0.16 -8.91 -13.16
CA THR A 364 0.94 -9.71 -13.70
C THR A 364 2.17 -9.82 -12.79
N ARG A 365 2.23 -9.03 -11.71
CA ARG A 365 3.37 -9.01 -10.78
C ARG A 365 3.06 -9.63 -9.42
N CYS A 366 1.96 -9.24 -8.79
CA CYS A 366 1.60 -9.72 -7.46
C CYS A 366 0.43 -10.70 -7.45
N HIS A 367 -0.12 -11.05 -8.60
CA HIS A 367 -1.26 -11.97 -8.75
C HIS A 367 -2.56 -11.58 -8.01
N SER A 368 -2.57 -10.42 -7.35
CA SER A 368 -3.78 -9.87 -6.73
C SER A 368 -4.87 -9.62 -7.77
N SER A 369 -6.11 -9.75 -7.32
CA SER A 369 -7.29 -9.68 -8.17
C SER A 369 -8.06 -8.38 -7.94
N SER A 370 -8.78 -7.91 -8.95
CA SER A 370 -9.70 -6.78 -8.85
C SER A 370 -10.87 -6.96 -9.81
N MET A 371 -12.05 -6.45 -9.47
CA MET A 371 -13.21 -6.47 -10.36
C MET A 371 -12.96 -5.61 -11.60
N LEU A 372 -13.49 -6.05 -12.74
CA LEU A 372 -13.40 -5.32 -14.01
C LEU A 372 -14.18 -4.00 -14.01
N LYS A 373 -15.33 -3.96 -13.32
CA LYS A 373 -16.18 -2.77 -13.19
C LYS A 373 -16.64 -2.65 -11.74
N ALA A 374 -16.65 -1.43 -11.20
CA ALA A 374 -17.33 -1.16 -9.95
C ALA A 374 -18.85 -1.31 -10.11
N GLY A 375 -19.52 -1.75 -9.04
CA GLY A 375 -20.99 -1.77 -8.96
C GLY A 375 -21.60 -0.36 -8.82
N ALA A 376 -20.89 0.58 -8.17
CA ALA A 376 -21.38 1.93 -7.90
C ALA A 376 -21.02 2.92 -9.03
N ARG A 377 -21.99 3.77 -9.42
CA ARG A 377 -21.89 4.69 -10.57
C ARG A 377 -21.66 6.16 -10.18
N SER A 378 -21.03 6.45 -9.04
CA SER A 378 -20.72 7.84 -8.68
C SER A 378 -19.50 8.36 -9.44
N ALA A 379 -19.39 9.69 -9.58
CA ALA A 379 -18.21 10.31 -10.17
C ALA A 379 -16.94 10.02 -9.33
N ALA A 380 -17.09 9.95 -8.01
CA ALA A 380 -15.99 9.64 -7.11
C ALA A 380 -15.50 8.19 -7.24
N THR A 381 -16.41 7.20 -7.35
CA THR A 381 -16.03 5.81 -7.63
C THR A 381 -15.33 5.69 -8.99
N ARG A 382 -15.80 6.41 -10.01
CA ARG A 382 -15.11 6.46 -11.31
C ARG A 382 -13.71 7.05 -11.18
N ALA A 383 -13.54 8.16 -10.48
CA ALA A 383 -12.23 8.77 -10.26
C ALA A 383 -11.27 7.84 -9.51
N TRP A 384 -11.77 7.12 -8.49
CA TRP A 384 -11.02 6.09 -7.78
C TRP A 384 -10.56 4.97 -8.73
N ASP A 385 -11.48 4.40 -9.51
CA ASP A 385 -11.18 3.29 -10.41
C ASP A 385 -10.21 3.69 -11.53
N GLN A 386 -10.33 4.92 -12.06
CA GLN A 386 -9.47 5.44 -13.13
C GLN A 386 -7.99 5.47 -12.71
N ARG A 387 -7.71 5.74 -11.43
CA ARG A 387 -6.34 5.70 -10.87
C ARG A 387 -5.67 4.34 -11.10
N TRP A 388 -6.47 3.27 -11.05
CA TRP A 388 -6.01 1.89 -11.10
C TRP A 388 -6.41 1.19 -12.41
N LEU A 389 -6.83 1.94 -13.42
CA LEU A 389 -7.34 1.34 -14.66
C LEU A 389 -6.24 0.55 -15.37
N ARG A 390 -5.04 1.11 -15.47
CA ARG A 390 -3.90 0.55 -16.21
C ARG A 390 -3.02 -0.36 -15.36
N PHE A 391 -2.86 -0.03 -14.07
CA PHE A 391 -1.92 -0.71 -13.19
C PHE A 391 -2.54 -1.07 -11.85
N CYS A 392 -2.13 -2.21 -11.32
CA CYS A 392 -2.30 -2.61 -9.92
C CYS A 392 -1.57 -1.62 -8.99
N PRO A 393 -1.99 -1.48 -7.72
CA PRO A 393 -1.25 -0.68 -6.74
C PRO A 393 0.25 -1.03 -6.63
N CYS A 394 0.65 -2.28 -6.93
CA CYS A 394 2.06 -2.68 -6.98
C CYS A 394 2.81 -2.31 -8.29
N GLY A 395 2.16 -1.55 -9.19
CA GLY A 395 2.69 -1.13 -10.48
C GLY A 395 2.61 -2.18 -11.60
N GLY A 396 2.12 -3.38 -11.32
CA GLY A 396 1.94 -4.42 -12.35
C GLY A 396 0.76 -4.16 -13.27
N GLN A 397 0.88 -4.57 -14.53
CA GLN A 397 -0.23 -4.47 -15.48
C GLN A 397 -1.34 -5.46 -15.15
N TRP A 398 -2.54 -5.14 -15.61
CA TRP A 398 -3.69 -6.03 -15.50
C TRP A 398 -3.76 -6.99 -16.69
N ARG A 399 -3.98 -8.27 -16.41
CA ARG A 399 -4.44 -9.25 -17.40
C ARG A 399 -5.87 -9.68 -17.09
N LEU A 400 -6.63 -10.07 -18.10
CA LEU A 400 -7.94 -10.70 -17.89
C LEU A 400 -7.74 -12.11 -17.33
N HIS A 401 -8.49 -12.46 -16.29
CA HIS A 401 -8.51 -13.81 -15.73
C HIS A 401 -9.94 -14.33 -15.71
N ILE A 402 -10.12 -15.49 -16.35
CA ILE A 402 -11.38 -16.23 -16.44
C ILE A 402 -11.13 -17.55 -15.72
N SER A 403 -11.87 -17.82 -14.65
CA SER A 403 -11.79 -19.10 -13.96
C SER A 403 -12.37 -20.17 -14.87
N GLN A 404 -11.59 -21.21 -15.19
CA GLN A 404 -12.10 -22.37 -15.90
C GLN A 404 -13.01 -23.13 -14.93
N LYS A 405 -14.26 -23.34 -15.34
CA LYS A 405 -15.27 -24.05 -14.56
C LYS A 405 -14.96 -25.53 -14.45
#